data_AF-A0A520BML2-F1
#
_entry.id   AF-A0A520BML2-F1
#
_cell.length_a   1.000
_cell.length_b   1.000
_cell.length_c   1.000
_cell.angle_alpha   90.00
_cell.angle_beta   90.00
_cell.angle_gamma   90.00
#
_symmetry.space_group_name_H-M   'P 1'
#
loop_
_entity.id
_entity.type
_entity.pdbx_description
1 polymer ?
#
loop_
_entity_poly.entity_id
_entity_poly.type
_entity_poly.pdbx_seq_one_letter_code
_entity_poly.pdbx_strand_id
1 'polypeptide(L)'
;ERLYVKARLGEEVELRKRFVTVPAFEITRIELPEIDFRIVCSKGTYIRSLVSDFGKALNNGAYLSKLTRTRSGNFLLSNSFEVNELVNYIRSKKEEVKPATEEA
;
A
#
# COMPACT_ATOMS: atom_id res chain seq x y z
N GLU A 1 0.87 15.43 17.33
CA GLU A 1 -0.18 15.35 16.28
C GLU A 1 0.36 14.72 15.00
N ARG A 2 -0.52 14.22 14.12
CA ARG A 2 -0.11 13.61 12.84
C ARG A 2 0.31 14.71 11.84
N LEU A 3 1.41 14.50 11.12
CA LEU A 3 2.01 15.48 10.21
C LEU A 3 1.06 15.99 9.11
N TYR A 4 0.07 15.18 8.69
CA TYR A 4 -0.90 15.60 7.68
C TYR A 4 -1.83 16.73 8.17
N VAL A 5 -2.08 16.82 9.48
CA VAL A 5 -2.97 17.84 10.05
C VAL A 5 -2.32 19.20 9.91
N LYS A 6 -1.06 19.31 10.32
CA LYS A 6 -0.23 20.52 10.20
C LYS A 6 -0.09 20.99 8.75
N ALA A 7 0.19 20.05 7.84
CA ALA A 7 0.27 20.37 6.41
C ALA A 7 -1.04 20.95 5.84
N ARG A 8 -2.21 20.51 6.32
CA ARG A 8 -3.51 21.07 5.91
C ARG A 8 -3.79 22.45 6.51
N LEU A 9 -3.16 22.78 7.63
CA LEU A 9 -3.21 24.10 8.25
C LEU A 9 -2.22 25.09 7.63
N GLY A 10 -1.44 24.66 6.61
CA GLY A 10 -0.42 25.48 5.98
C GLY A 10 0.85 25.64 6.82
N GLU A 11 0.97 24.91 7.94
CA GLU A 11 2.18 24.91 8.75
C GLU A 11 3.31 24.20 7.99
N GLU A 12 4.49 24.80 8.02
CA GLU A 12 5.69 24.19 7.44
C GLU A 12 6.12 23.01 8.33
N VAL A 13 6.15 21.81 7.74
CA VAL A 13 6.47 20.58 8.46
C VAL A 13 7.84 20.08 8.04
N GLU A 14 8.79 20.09 8.97
CA GLU A 14 10.11 19.52 8.73
C GLU A 14 10.04 17.99 8.64
N LEU A 15 10.22 17.47 7.43
CA LEU A 15 10.24 16.03 7.16
C LEU A 15 11.64 15.48 7.44
N ARG A 16 11.79 14.76 8.56
CA ARG A 16 13.04 14.04 8.85
C ARG A 16 13.32 13.00 7.76
N LYS A 17 14.53 13.06 7.19
CA LYS A 17 15.04 12.04 6.26
C LYS A 17 15.06 10.67 6.92
N ARG A 18 14.68 9.64 6.18
CA ARG A 18 14.70 8.25 6.64
C ARG A 18 15.48 7.40 5.64
N PHE A 19 16.37 6.58 6.16
CA PHE A 19 17.03 5.55 5.35
C PHE A 19 16.04 4.43 5.07
N VAL A 20 15.98 4.03 3.81
CA VAL A 20 15.18 2.92 3.31
C VAL A 20 16.05 2.05 2.42
N THR A 21 15.73 0.77 2.36
CA THR A 21 16.40 -0.18 1.47
C THR A 21 15.45 -0.55 0.35
N VAL A 22 15.95 -0.57 -0.89
CA VAL A 22 15.22 -1.00 -2.08
C VAL A 22 15.95 -2.21 -2.67
N PRO A 23 15.63 -3.44 -2.25
CA PRO A 23 16.29 -4.64 -2.78
C PRO A 23 16.03 -4.90 -4.27
N ALA A 24 14.91 -4.42 -4.80
CA ALA A 24 14.59 -4.57 -6.22
C ALA A 24 13.73 -3.41 -6.72
N PHE A 25 14.01 -2.95 -7.93
CA PHE A 25 13.23 -1.96 -8.66
C PHE A 25 13.25 -2.33 -10.15
N GLU A 26 12.08 -2.38 -10.77
CA GLU A 26 11.91 -2.84 -12.14
C GLU A 26 10.84 -1.99 -12.83
N ILE A 27 11.15 -1.42 -14.00
CA ILE A 27 10.15 -0.76 -14.83
C ILE A 27 9.42 -1.84 -15.64
N THR A 28 8.10 -1.90 -15.51
CA THR A 28 7.27 -2.97 -16.09
C THR A 28 6.51 -2.52 -17.34
N ARG A 29 6.27 -1.22 -17.52
CA ARG A 29 5.66 -0.63 -18.72
C ARG A 29 6.13 0.81 -18.88
N ILE A 30 6.34 1.21 -20.12
CA ILE A 30 6.62 2.60 -20.52
C ILE A 30 5.61 2.97 -21.58
N GLU A 31 4.71 3.89 -21.25
CA GLU A 31 3.70 4.41 -22.17
C GLU A 31 3.49 5.90 -21.86
N LEU A 32 4.42 6.73 -22.34
CA LEU A 32 4.51 8.13 -21.93
C LEU A 32 3.17 8.86 -22.10
N PRO A 33 2.75 9.66 -21.10
CA PRO A 33 3.51 10.06 -19.91
C PRO A 33 3.45 9.07 -18.73
N GLU A 34 2.90 7.87 -18.89
CA GLU A 34 2.76 6.86 -17.85
C GLU A 34 3.96 5.88 -17.80
N ILE A 35 4.40 5.57 -16.59
CA ILE A 35 5.43 4.57 -16.31
C ILE A 35 4.93 3.68 -15.18
N ASP A 36 4.89 2.38 -15.41
CA ASP A 36 4.60 1.40 -14.37
C ASP A 36 5.90 0.77 -13.88
N PHE A 37 5.98 0.51 -12.58
CA PHE A 37 7.12 -0.16 -11.98
C PHE A 37 6.71 -1.09 -10.85
N ARG A 38 7.55 -2.11 -10.61
CA ARG A 38 7.51 -2.99 -9.45
C ARG A 38 8.68 -2.65 -8.54
N ILE A 39 8.39 -2.54 -7.25
CA ILE A 39 9.39 -2.23 -6.22
C ILE A 39 9.28 -3.18 -5.03
N VAL A 40 10.43 -3.62 -4.52
CA VAL A 40 10.57 -4.22 -3.19
C VAL A 40 11.28 -3.21 -2.31
N CYS A 41 10.71 -2.89 -1.15
CA CYS A 41 11.27 -1.86 -0.27
C CYS A 41 11.10 -2.22 1.21
N SER A 42 11.96 -1.64 2.06
CA SER A 42 11.85 -1.77 3.52
C SER A 42 10.61 -1.06 4.07
N LYS A 43 10.25 -1.37 5.33
CA LYS A 43 9.18 -0.67 6.05
C LYS A 43 9.43 0.84 6.08
N GLY A 44 8.34 1.62 6.05
CA GLY A 44 8.41 3.08 6.13
C GLY A 44 8.78 3.79 4.82
N THR A 45 8.99 3.05 3.73
CA THR A 45 9.21 3.66 2.40
C THR A 45 7.93 4.33 1.91
N TYR A 46 8.01 5.62 1.62
CA TYR A 46 6.93 6.40 1.05
C TYR A 46 7.06 6.41 -0.48
N ILE A 47 6.31 5.54 -1.16
CA ILE A 47 6.34 5.43 -2.63
C ILE A 47 5.99 6.76 -3.31
N ARG A 48 5.07 7.54 -2.73
CA ARG A 48 4.72 8.88 -3.24
C ARG A 48 5.90 9.86 -3.22
N SER A 49 6.71 9.84 -2.16
CA SER A 49 7.91 10.68 -2.07
C SER A 49 8.94 10.25 -3.09
N LEU A 50 9.16 8.94 -3.24
CA LEU A 50 10.06 8.38 -4.26
C LEU A 50 9.68 8.84 -5.68
N VAL A 51 8.39 8.77 -6.03
CA VAL A 51 7.90 9.22 -7.34
C VAL A 51 8.10 10.73 -7.54
N SER A 52 7.83 11.54 -6.51
CA SER A 52 8.11 12.98 -6.57
C SER A 52 9.59 13.26 -6.82
N ASP A 53 10.49 12.52 -6.16
CA ASP A 53 11.93 12.68 -6.33
C ASP A 53 12.42 12.21 -7.71
N PHE A 54 11.82 11.15 -8.29
CA PHE A 54 12.07 10.78 -9.69
C PHE A 54 11.65 11.86 -10.67
N GLY A 55 10.48 12.47 -10.47
CA GLY A 55 10.06 13.62 -11.28
C GLY A 55 11.10 14.73 -11.24
N LYS A 56 11.52 15.15 -10.04
CA LYS A 56 12.54 16.19 -9.85
C LYS A 56 13.87 15.83 -10.51
N ALA A 57 14.31 14.58 -10.39
CA ALA A 57 15.55 14.11 -11.01
C ALA A 57 15.50 14.16 -12.55
N LEU A 58 14.30 14.05 -13.13
CA LEU A 58 14.06 14.25 -14.57
C LEU A 58 13.85 15.72 -14.95
N ASN A 59 14.06 16.66 -14.03
CA ASN A 59 13.76 18.09 -14.19
C ASN A 59 12.29 18.36 -14.57
N ASN A 60 11.36 17.53 -14.07
CA ASN A 60 9.92 17.67 -14.28
C ASN A 60 9.14 17.36 -12.98
N GLY A 61 7.81 17.33 -13.03
CA GLY A 61 6.95 16.77 -11.99
C GLY A 61 6.59 15.32 -12.26
N ALA A 62 6.40 14.54 -11.19
CA ALA A 62 5.76 13.24 -11.26
C ALA A 62 4.91 13.02 -10.02
N TYR A 63 3.79 12.31 -10.18
CA TYR A 63 2.90 11.94 -9.10
C TYR A 63 2.45 10.49 -9.28
N LEU A 64 2.08 9.85 -8.17
CA LEU A 64 1.62 8.47 -8.18
C LEU A 64 0.11 8.44 -8.50
N SER A 65 -0.25 7.96 -9.69
CA SER A 65 -1.66 7.84 -10.13
C SER A 65 -2.34 6.60 -9.58
N LYS A 66 -1.62 5.46 -9.47
CA LYS A 66 -2.13 4.18 -8.96
C LYS A 66 -1.08 3.50 -8.10
N LEU A 67 -1.51 2.83 -7.04
CA LEU A 67 -0.64 2.02 -6.17
C LEU A 67 -1.36 0.76 -5.69
N THR A 68 -0.73 -0.39 -5.91
CA THR A 68 -1.21 -1.67 -5.39
C THR A 68 -0.09 -2.34 -4.59
N ARG A 69 -0.34 -2.63 -3.32
CA ARG A 69 0.59 -3.39 -2.49
C ARG A 69 0.35 -4.88 -2.68
N THR A 70 1.18 -5.53 -3.49
CA THR A 70 1.02 -6.95 -3.86
C THR A 70 1.52 -7.93 -2.79
N ARG A 71 2.38 -7.48 -1.86
CA ARG A 71 2.92 -8.31 -0.77
C ARG A 71 3.24 -7.49 0.48
N SER A 72 3.04 -8.08 1.66
CA SER A 72 3.51 -7.56 2.95
C SER A 72 4.14 -8.69 3.77
N GLY A 73 5.47 -8.71 3.88
CA GLY A 73 6.18 -9.86 4.45
C GLY A 73 5.82 -11.14 3.70
N ASN A 74 5.27 -12.12 4.42
CA ASN A 74 4.84 -13.41 3.86
C ASN A 74 3.41 -13.40 3.30
N PHE A 75 2.68 -12.29 3.43
CA PHE A 75 1.29 -12.18 2.97
C PHE A 75 1.22 -11.64 1.54
N LEU A 76 0.63 -12.42 0.64
CA LEU A 76 0.40 -12.05 -0.76
C LEU A 76 -1.01 -11.49 -0.94
N LEU A 77 -1.16 -10.53 -1.84
CA LEU A 77 -2.47 -9.99 -2.23
C LEU A 77 -3.37 -11.06 -2.87
N SER A 78 -2.80 -12.02 -3.61
CA SER A 78 -3.56 -13.14 -4.17
C SER A 78 -4.26 -14.01 -3.13
N ASN A 79 -3.80 -13.94 -1.87
CA ASN A 79 -4.32 -14.73 -0.76
C ASN A 79 -5.18 -13.87 0.18
N SER A 80 -5.49 -12.62 -0.19
CA SER A 80 -6.33 -11.74 0.61
C SER A 80 -7.79 -11.92 0.27
N PHE A 81 -8.65 -11.77 1.26
CA PHE A 81 -10.08 -11.62 1.06
C PHE A 81 -10.44 -10.17 0.72
N GLU A 82 -11.42 -9.98 -0.16
CA GLU A 82 -12.20 -8.75 -0.13
C GLU A 82 -12.98 -8.66 1.19
N VAL A 83 -13.24 -7.43 1.66
CA VAL A 83 -13.83 -7.23 3.00
C VAL A 83 -15.17 -7.96 3.15
N ASN A 84 -16.02 -7.89 2.13
CA ASN A 84 -17.33 -8.56 2.16
C ASN A 84 -17.21 -10.09 2.14
N GLU A 85 -16.25 -10.62 1.37
CA GLU A 85 -15.99 -12.06 1.32
C GLU A 85 -15.51 -12.55 2.69
N LEU A 86 -14.62 -11.81 3.35
CA LEU A 86 -14.17 -12.13 4.70
C LEU A 86 -15.33 -12.17 5.70
N VAL A 87 -16.22 -11.18 5.65
CA VAL A 87 -17.39 -11.12 6.54
C VAL A 87 -18.29 -12.34 6.34
N ASN A 88 -18.57 -12.70 5.07
CA ASN A 88 -19.40 -13.85 4.75
C ASN A 88 -18.73 -15.16 5.18
N TYR A 89 -17.42 -15.30 4.94
CA TYR A 89 -16.64 -16.44 5.37
C TYR A 89 -16.71 -16.63 6.89
N ILE A 90 -16.49 -15.57 7.67
CA ILE A 90 -16.58 -15.62 9.15
C ILE A 90 -17.99 -16.01 9.62
N ARG A 91 -19.05 -15.49 8.98
CA ARG A 91 -20.43 -15.86 9.30
C ARG A 91 -20.72 -17.34 9.05
N SER A 92 -20.34 -17.85 7.87
CA SER A 92 -20.53 -19.27 7.52
C SER A 92 -19.85 -20.21 8.51
N LYS A 93 -18.63 -19.88 8.95
CA LYS A 93 -17.90 -20.65 9.96
C LYS A 93 -18.59 -20.65 11.33
N LYS A 94 -19.33 -19.59 11.67
CA LYS A 94 -20.09 -19.51 12.93
C LYS A 94 -21.38 -20.33 12.88
N GLU A 95 -22.00 -20.43 11.71
CA GLU A 95 -23.20 -21.23 11.48
C GLU A 95 -22.89 -22.73 11.42
N GLU A 96 -21.76 -23.13 10.81
CA GLU A 96 -21.25 -24.51 10.81
C GLU A 96 -20.97 -25.06 12.22
N VAL A 97 -20.68 -24.19 13.19
CA VAL A 97 -20.42 -24.58 14.59
C VAL A 97 -21.72 -24.72 15.40
N LYS A 98 -22.87 -24.28 14.87
CA LYS A 98 -24.14 -24.22 15.60
C LYS A 98 -25.07 -25.44 15.55
N PRO A 99 -24.94 -26.48 14.70
CA PRO A 99 -25.85 -27.62 14.74
C PRO A 99 -25.17 -28.85 15.38
N ALA A 100 -25.41 -29.07 16.68
CA ALA A 100 -25.27 -30.38 17.34
C ALA A 100 -25.81 -30.46 18.79
N THR A 101 -26.26 -29.37 19.44
CA THR A 101 -26.59 -29.41 20.89
C THR A 101 -27.94 -28.80 21.30
N GLU A 102 -28.93 -28.73 20.42
CA GLU A 102 -30.29 -28.25 20.78
C GLU A 102 -31.42 -29.27 20.51
N GLU A 103 -31.13 -30.58 20.64
CA GLU A 103 -32.18 -31.60 20.82
C GLU A 103 -31.81 -32.53 21.99
N ALA A 104 -32.35 -32.22 23.18
CA ALA A 104 -32.52 -33.12 24.32
C ALA A 104 -33.67 -32.61 25.19
#